data_AF-A0A3N5EJZ4-F1
#
_entry.id   AF-A0A3N5EJZ4-F1
#
_cell.length_a   1.000
_cell.length_b   1.000
_cell.length_c   1.000
_cell.angle_alpha   90.00
_cell.angle_beta   90.00
_cell.angle_gamma   90.00
#
_symmetry.space_group_name_H-M   'P 1'
#
loop_
_entity.id
_entity.type
_entity.pdbx_description
1 polymer ?
#
loop_
_entity_poly.entity_id
_entity_poly.type
_entity_poly.pdbx_seq_one_letter_code
_entity_poly.pdbx_strand_id
1 'polypeptide(L)'
;MTYEQLPFSGISTFFKAPHIPSPTPGQAEVAVVGVPWDEGTTYRSGSRMGPRALREASTMWAFQQDHEPLYDGEAGVALLGGVRWADCGDVALGPMWPADQYHQAVVDR
;
A
#
# COMPACT_ATOMS: atom_id res chain seq x y z
N MET A 1 3.80 -19.56 0.96
CA MET A 1 2.32 -19.37 0.86
C MET A 1 1.63 -20.70 1.14
N THR A 2 0.87 -20.82 2.24
CA THR A 2 -0.08 -21.93 2.37
C THR A 2 -1.17 -21.72 1.31
N TYR A 3 -1.78 -22.78 0.81
CA TYR A 3 -2.79 -22.75 -0.27
C TYR A 3 -4.10 -21.99 0.08
N GLU A 4 -4.09 -21.16 1.11
CA GLU A 4 -5.27 -20.68 1.84
C GLU A 4 -5.68 -19.23 1.49
N GLN A 5 -4.87 -18.48 0.74
CA GLN A 5 -5.16 -17.07 0.41
C GLN A 5 -5.02 -16.76 -1.09
N LEU A 6 -6.05 -17.13 -1.85
CA LEU A 6 -6.22 -16.72 -3.24
C LEU A 6 -6.38 -15.19 -3.35
N PRO A 7 -6.18 -14.58 -4.53
CA PRO A 7 -6.28 -13.12 -4.70
C PRO A 7 -7.59 -12.52 -4.17
N PHE A 8 -8.68 -13.25 -4.35
CA PHE A 8 -10.03 -12.85 -3.98
C PHE A 8 -10.47 -13.30 -2.56
N SER A 9 -9.55 -13.84 -1.74
CA SER A 9 -9.82 -14.20 -0.35
C SER A 9 -8.82 -13.58 0.63
N GLY A 10 -9.19 -13.50 1.92
CA GLY A 10 -8.35 -12.91 2.96
C GLY A 10 -8.34 -11.38 2.97
N ILE A 11 -7.39 -10.82 3.73
CA ILE A 11 -7.27 -9.36 3.91
C ILE A 11 -6.48 -8.77 2.72
N SER A 12 -7.03 -7.72 2.11
CA SER A 12 -6.40 -7.01 0.99
C SER A 12 -5.41 -5.96 1.48
N THR A 13 -4.24 -6.39 1.96
CA THR A 13 -3.04 -5.54 2.04
C THR A 13 -2.33 -5.50 0.69
N PHE A 14 -1.46 -4.51 0.47
CA PHE A 14 -0.68 -4.39 -0.77
C PHE A 14 0.20 -5.63 -0.97
N PHE A 15 0.06 -6.30 -2.12
CA PHE A 15 0.66 -7.61 -2.41
C PHE A 15 0.40 -8.70 -1.35
N LYS A 16 -0.71 -8.60 -0.60
CA LYS A 16 -0.96 -9.45 0.58
C LYS A 16 0.20 -9.43 1.60
N ALA A 17 1.00 -8.36 1.62
CA ALA A 17 2.11 -8.20 2.54
C ALA A 17 1.63 -8.15 4.01
N PRO A 18 2.49 -8.47 4.98
CA PRO A 18 2.18 -8.28 6.39
C PRO A 18 1.75 -6.84 6.69
N HIS A 19 0.68 -6.70 7.47
CA HIS A 19 0.28 -5.40 7.98
C HIS A 19 1.18 -5.02 9.17
N ILE A 20 2.01 -3.99 8.99
CA ILE A 20 2.92 -3.48 10.01
C ILE A 20 2.75 -1.95 10.02
N PRO A 21 1.93 -1.37 10.92
CA PRO A 21 1.62 0.06 10.93
C PRO A 21 2.83 0.99 11.08
N SER A 22 3.88 0.53 11.75
CA SER A 22 5.09 1.31 12.02
C SER A 22 6.30 0.39 12.03
N PRO A 23 6.79 -0.01 10.84
CA PRO A 23 7.91 -0.93 10.73
C PRO A 23 9.20 -0.26 11.23
N THR A 24 9.99 -0.99 11.99
CA THR A 24 11.35 -0.60 12.37
C THR A 24 12.34 -1.00 11.28
N PRO A 25 13.54 -0.38 11.25
CA PRO A 25 14.58 -0.77 10.31
C PRO A 25 14.86 -2.28 10.37
N GLY A 26 14.85 -2.93 9.20
CA GLY A 26 15.05 -4.37 9.06
C GLY A 26 13.77 -5.20 8.93
N GLN A 27 12.61 -4.69 9.36
CA GLN A 27 11.33 -5.41 9.22
C GLN A 27 10.80 -5.44 7.79
N ALA A 28 11.12 -4.41 6.99
CA ALA A 28 10.77 -4.34 5.58
C ALA A 28 11.84 -3.56 4.82
N GLU A 29 11.95 -3.85 3.52
CA GLU A 29 12.73 -3.07 2.56
C GLU A 29 11.84 -2.05 1.85
N VAL A 30 10.57 -2.40 1.65
CA VAL A 30 9.57 -1.51 1.08
C VAL A 30 8.36 -1.42 2.00
N ALA A 31 8.01 -0.20 2.39
CA ALA A 31 6.84 0.11 3.18
C ALA A 31 5.83 0.87 2.31
N VAL A 32 4.59 0.40 2.28
CA VAL A 32 3.49 1.02 1.53
C VAL A 32 2.55 1.69 2.50
N VAL A 33 2.27 2.97 2.28
CA VAL A 33 1.29 3.75 3.05
C VAL A 33 0.28 4.39 2.11
N GLY A 34 -0.99 4.30 2.45
CA GLY A 34 -2.06 4.97 1.72
C GLY A 34 -2.33 6.36 2.27
N VAL A 35 -2.60 7.30 1.37
CA VAL A 35 -3.09 8.65 1.72
C VAL A 35 -4.44 8.83 1.02
N PRO A 36 -5.56 8.46 1.67
CA PRO A 36 -6.89 8.47 1.05
C PRO A 36 -7.49 9.89 1.04
N TRP A 37 -6.91 10.79 0.24
CA TRP A 37 -7.33 12.20 0.18
C TRP A 37 -7.44 12.69 -1.27
N ASP A 38 -8.46 13.52 -1.54
CA ASP A 38 -8.71 14.06 -2.88
C ASP A 38 -9.40 15.44 -2.88
N GLU A 39 -9.40 16.16 -1.76
CA GLU A 39 -10.08 17.47 -1.67
C GLU A 39 -9.37 18.55 -2.49
N GLY A 40 -8.11 18.32 -2.90
CA GLY A 40 -7.37 19.18 -3.82
C GLY A 40 -7.67 18.95 -5.31
N THR A 41 -8.62 18.07 -5.67
CA THR A 41 -8.97 17.81 -7.07
C THR A 41 -9.79 18.96 -7.68
N THR A 42 -9.53 19.29 -8.95
CA THR A 42 -10.18 20.42 -9.64
C THR A 42 -11.40 20.03 -10.49
N TYR A 43 -11.64 18.73 -10.68
CA TYR A 43 -12.75 18.23 -11.51
C TYR A 43 -13.42 16.99 -10.91
N ARG A 44 -12.87 15.79 -11.14
CA ARG A 44 -13.47 14.54 -10.66
C ARG A 44 -12.80 14.08 -9.38
N SER A 45 -13.58 14.03 -8.30
CA SER A 45 -13.23 13.35 -7.05
C SER A 45 -13.22 11.83 -7.22
N GLY A 46 -12.62 11.12 -6.26
CA GLY A 46 -12.63 9.67 -6.18
C GLY A 46 -11.28 9.06 -5.80
N SER A 47 -10.17 9.79 -5.94
CA SER A 47 -8.83 9.25 -5.66
C SER A 47 -8.62 8.90 -4.19
N ARG A 48 -9.46 9.41 -3.27
CA ARG A 48 -9.46 8.96 -1.86
C ARG A 48 -9.73 7.45 -1.71
N MET A 49 -10.44 6.83 -2.66
CA MET A 49 -10.69 5.39 -2.69
C MET A 49 -9.54 4.60 -3.34
N GLY A 50 -8.58 5.30 -3.95
CA GLY A 50 -7.45 4.72 -4.68
C GLY A 50 -6.58 3.78 -3.85
N PRO A 51 -6.14 4.13 -2.61
CA PRO A 51 -5.31 3.24 -1.81
C PRO A 51 -5.95 1.87 -1.57
N ARG A 52 -7.25 1.81 -1.26
CA ARG A 52 -7.98 0.55 -1.10
C ARG A 52 -8.06 -0.22 -2.41
N ALA A 53 -8.44 0.45 -3.50
CA ALA A 53 -8.56 -0.18 -4.80
C ALA A 53 -7.22 -0.76 -5.31
N LEU A 54 -6.10 -0.06 -5.06
CA LEU A 54 -4.76 -0.55 -5.41
C LEU A 54 -4.38 -1.81 -4.63
N ARG A 55 -4.70 -1.86 -3.33
CA ARG A 55 -4.47 -3.08 -2.53
C ARG A 55 -5.26 -4.25 -3.07
N GLU A 56 -6.54 -4.06 -3.36
CA GLU A 56 -7.40 -5.09 -3.97
C GLU A 56 -6.86 -5.56 -5.33
N ALA A 57 -6.44 -4.64 -6.21
CA ALA A 57 -5.86 -5.00 -7.51
C ALA A 57 -4.52 -5.73 -7.37
N SER A 58 -3.72 -5.36 -6.38
CA SER A 58 -2.39 -5.93 -6.16
C SER A 58 -2.43 -7.41 -5.75
N THR A 59 -3.55 -7.91 -5.22
CA THR A 59 -3.64 -9.31 -4.77
C THR A 59 -3.46 -10.32 -5.90
N MET A 60 -3.74 -9.93 -7.14
CA MET A 60 -3.52 -10.75 -8.34
C MET A 60 -2.02 -10.98 -8.65
N TRP A 61 -1.15 -10.21 -8.01
CA TRP A 61 0.31 -10.33 -8.15
C TRP A 61 0.95 -11.01 -6.93
N ALA A 62 0.14 -11.31 -5.91
CA ALA A 62 0.59 -11.93 -4.66
C ALA A 62 0.64 -13.48 -4.73
N PHE A 63 0.67 -14.07 -5.92
CA PHE A 63 0.79 -15.53 -6.10
C PHE A 63 2.18 -16.09 -5.75
N GLN A 64 3.13 -15.20 -5.47
CA GLN A 64 4.51 -15.56 -5.21
C GLN A 64 4.64 -16.18 -3.83
N GLN A 65 5.23 -17.37 -3.78
CA GLN A 65 5.64 -17.97 -2.51
C GLN A 65 6.92 -17.28 -2.06
N ASP A 66 7.09 -17.04 -0.76
CA ASP A 66 8.37 -16.70 -0.13
C ASP A 66 9.22 -15.63 -0.87
N HIS A 67 8.56 -14.62 -1.43
CA HIS A 67 9.19 -13.54 -2.22
C HIS A 67 9.87 -14.01 -3.53
N GLU A 68 9.31 -15.01 -4.21
CA GLU A 68 9.69 -15.36 -5.60
C GLU A 68 9.64 -14.11 -6.51
N PRO A 69 10.55 -13.98 -7.50
CA PRO A 69 10.60 -12.80 -8.35
C PRO A 69 9.43 -12.71 -9.34
N LEU A 70 9.05 -11.47 -9.68
CA LEU A 70 8.17 -11.15 -10.81
C LEU A 70 9.00 -11.14 -12.10
N TYR A 71 8.58 -11.86 -13.13
CA TYR A 71 9.24 -11.82 -14.42
C TYR A 71 8.67 -10.69 -15.28
N ASP A 72 9.54 -9.76 -15.69
CA ASP A 72 9.23 -8.76 -16.71
C ASP A 72 9.55 -9.34 -18.09
N GLY A 73 8.50 -9.63 -18.87
CA GLY A 73 8.64 -10.22 -20.20
C GLY A 73 9.25 -9.30 -21.24
N GLU A 74 9.10 -7.97 -21.09
CA GLU A 74 9.66 -6.99 -22.02
C GLU A 74 11.14 -6.78 -21.75
N ALA A 75 11.51 -6.68 -20.46
CA ALA A 75 12.90 -6.49 -20.06
C ALA A 75 13.71 -7.80 -19.99
N GLY A 76 13.03 -8.96 -19.99
CA GLY A 76 13.67 -10.28 -19.91
C GLY A 76 14.36 -10.55 -18.56
N VAL A 77 13.92 -9.89 -17.49
CA VAL A 77 14.55 -9.94 -16.17
C VAL A 77 13.56 -10.29 -15.07
N ALA A 78 14.08 -10.96 -14.05
CA ALA A 78 13.39 -11.18 -12.79
C ALA A 78 13.57 -9.95 -11.88
N LEU A 79 12.47 -9.41 -11.36
CA LEU A 79 12.42 -8.24 -10.50
C LEU A 79 11.85 -8.61 -9.13
N LEU A 80 12.21 -7.81 -8.13
CA LEU A 80 11.56 -7.82 -6.80
C LEU A 80 11.62 -9.14 -6.02
N GLY A 81 12.44 -10.10 -6.46
CA GLY A 81 12.70 -11.33 -5.73
C GLY A 81 13.42 -11.05 -4.40
N GLY A 82 12.98 -11.71 -3.33
CA GLY A 82 13.52 -11.56 -1.98
C GLY A 82 13.12 -10.26 -1.24
N VAL A 83 12.35 -9.37 -1.88
CA VAL A 83 11.99 -8.07 -1.30
C VAL A 83 10.96 -8.26 -0.19
N ARG A 84 11.28 -7.75 1.01
CA ARG A 84 10.36 -7.74 2.16
C ARG A 84 9.47 -6.50 2.13
N TRP A 85 8.17 -6.74 1.97
CA TRP A 85 7.15 -5.70 1.92
C TRP A 85 6.43 -5.56 3.27
N ALA A 86 5.99 -4.35 3.60
CA ALA A 86 5.06 -4.08 4.69
C ALA A 86 3.95 -3.13 4.22
N ASP A 87 2.71 -3.45 4.56
CA ASP A 87 1.58 -2.51 4.41
C ASP A 87 1.37 -1.77 5.73
N CYS A 88 1.60 -0.46 5.72
CA CYS A 88 1.50 0.39 6.90
C CYS A 88 0.07 0.90 7.15
N GLY A 89 -0.89 0.50 6.32
CA GLY A 89 -2.26 1.01 6.37
C GLY A 89 -2.35 2.42 5.78
N ASP A 90 -3.25 3.22 6.32
CA ASP A 90 -3.59 4.53 5.79
C ASP A 90 -3.31 5.64 6.81
N VAL A 91 -2.91 6.81 6.32
CA VAL A 91 -2.88 8.01 7.15
C VAL A 91 -4.32 8.34 7.55
N ALA A 92 -4.56 8.49 8.86
CA ALA A 92 -5.86 8.92 9.36
C ALA A 92 -6.11 10.36 8.90
N LEU A 93 -7.02 10.52 7.95
CA LEU A 93 -7.45 11.79 7.40
C LEU A 93 -8.98 11.81 7.32
N GLY A 94 -9.60 12.72 8.05
CA GLY A 94 -11.01 13.03 7.95
C GLY A 94 -11.25 14.19 6.99
N PRO A 95 -12.42 14.24 6.34
CA PRO A 95 -12.75 15.34 5.44
C PRO A 95 -12.72 16.69 6.16
N MET A 96 -12.12 17.70 5.53
CA MET A 96 -12.07 19.08 6.02
C MET A 96 -11.51 19.25 7.45
N TRP A 97 -10.69 18.31 7.92
CA TRP A 97 -10.07 18.47 9.25
C TRP A 97 -9.20 19.71 9.30
N PRO A 98 -9.33 20.53 10.36
CA PRO A 98 -8.60 21.78 10.46
C PRO A 98 -7.10 21.49 10.71
N ALA A 99 -6.25 22.34 10.13
CA ALA A 99 -4.80 22.09 10.09
C ALA A 99 -4.15 22.09 11.48
N ASP A 100 -4.69 22.86 12.42
CA ASP A 100 -4.24 22.95 13.81
C ASP A 100 -4.43 21.67 14.61
N GLN A 101 -5.37 20.80 14.22
CA GLN A 101 -5.66 19.57 14.95
C GLN A 101 -4.75 18.40 14.54
N TYR A 102 -4.31 18.32 13.28
CA TYR A 102 -3.62 17.14 12.74
C TYR A 102 -2.42 17.44 11.84
N HIS A 103 -2.16 18.71 11.52
CA HIS A 103 -1.09 19.13 10.62
C HIS A 103 -0.29 20.29 11.23
N GLN A 104 0.20 20.10 12.46
CA GLN A 104 1.00 21.12 13.16
C GLN A 104 2.19 21.61 12.31
N ALA A 105 2.83 20.72 11.56
CA ALA A 105 3.91 21.08 10.62
C ALA A 105 3.49 21.98 9.45
N VAL A 106 2.19 22.09 9.15
CA VAL A 106 1.63 23.05 8.19
C VAL A 106 1.30 24.37 8.88
N VAL A 107 0.81 24.33 10.12
CA VAL A 107 0.53 25.53 10.93
C VAL A 107 1.80 26.28 11.31
N ASP A 108 2.90 25.56 11.54
CA ASP A 108 4.19 26.14 11.94
C ASP A 108 4.98 26.74 10.75
N ARG A 109 4.45 26.68 9.52
CA ARG A 109 5.04 27.26 8.31
C ARG A 109 4.49 28.65 8.01
#